data_AF-A0A945LCD4-F1
#
_entry.id   AF-A0A945LCD4-F1
#
_cell.length_a   1.000
_cell.length_b   1.000
_cell.length_c   1.000
_cell.angle_alpha   90.00
_cell.angle_beta   90.00
_cell.angle_gamma   90.00
#
_symmetry.space_group_name_H-M   'P 1'
#
loop_
_entity.id
_entity.type
_entity.pdbx_description
1 polymer ?
#
loop_
_entity_poly.entity_id
_entity_poly.type
_entity_poly.pdbx_seq_one_letter_code
_entity_poly.pdbx_strand_id
1 'polypeptide(L)'
;MKLRYYTLLFLLFSSSLVFAQNHSVDDAQSLFDDGKYSAAQALLNQLSSGYSANAKAMFLNAKCSKALFLSDAELLYEELNEYFPYHQFKQEVNADLALIYYRNKDYSNAISYFLELDSLSNEFIFKLAYASFSIGSLVDAQYYFSKLIGT
;
A
#
# COMPACT_ATOMS: atom_id res chain seq x y z
N MET A 1 -8.51 -0.53 57.32
CA MET A 1 -7.76 -1.59 56.59
C MET A 1 -8.05 -1.60 55.08
N LYS A 2 -9.31 -1.53 54.64
CA LYS A 2 -9.69 -1.55 53.20
C LYS A 2 -9.05 -0.43 52.34
N LEU A 3 -8.89 0.77 52.87
CA LEU A 3 -8.26 1.90 52.16
C LEU A 3 -6.79 1.65 51.77
N ARG A 4 -6.06 0.85 52.56
CA ARG A 4 -4.66 0.49 52.28
C ARG A 4 -4.52 -0.51 51.12
N TYR A 5 -5.53 -1.35 50.89
CA TYR A 5 -5.52 -2.29 49.77
C TYR A 5 -5.77 -1.59 48.44
N TYR A 6 -6.65 -0.59 48.41
CA TYR A 6 -6.91 0.19 47.19
C TYR A 6 -5.70 1.04 46.78
N THR A 7 -4.95 1.61 47.73
CA THR A 7 -3.71 2.35 47.41
C THR A 7 -2.59 1.45 46.92
N LEU A 8 -2.45 0.24 47.47
CA LEU A 8 -1.51 -0.77 46.95
C LEU A 8 -1.88 -1.25 45.54
N LEU A 9 -3.18 -1.42 45.25
CA LEU A 9 -3.65 -1.79 43.92
C LEU A 9 -3.39 -0.67 42.89
N PHE A 10 -3.63 0.58 43.27
CA PHE A 10 -3.36 1.76 42.42
C PHE A 10 -1.86 1.94 42.10
N LEU A 11 -0.98 1.60 43.03
CA LEU A 11 0.47 1.64 42.83
C LEU A 11 0.98 0.51 41.90
N LEU A 12 0.34 -0.66 41.90
CA LEU A 12 0.65 -1.75 40.96
C LEU A 12 0.23 -1.44 39.52
N PHE A 13 -0.82 -0.63 39.33
CA PHE A 13 -1.25 -0.19 37.99
C PHE A 13 -0.45 1.00 37.44
N SER A 14 0.22 1.78 38.30
CA SER A 14 1.01 2.95 37.88
C SER A 14 2.47 2.64 37.56
N SER A 15 2.95 1.42 37.83
CA SER A 15 4.32 1.00 37.52
C SER A 15 4.51 0.42 36.11
N SER A 16 3.50 0.41 35.24
CA SER A 16 3.74 0.24 33.81
C SER A 16 4.37 1.52 33.29
N LEU A 17 5.68 1.68 33.51
CA LEU A 17 6.52 2.58 32.75
C LEU A 17 6.29 2.20 31.28
N VAL A 18 5.47 2.98 30.59
CA VAL A 18 5.35 2.91 29.14
C VAL A 18 6.68 3.43 28.62
N PHE A 19 7.64 2.53 28.46
CA PHE A 19 8.78 2.83 27.61
C PHE A 19 8.18 3.11 26.24
N ALA A 20 8.36 4.33 25.74
CA ALA A 20 8.18 4.60 24.32
C ALA A 20 9.14 3.63 23.60
N GLN A 21 8.61 2.56 23.05
CA GLN A 21 9.39 1.65 22.23
C GLN A 21 9.80 2.44 20.99
N ASN A 22 11.11 2.58 20.77
CA ASN A 22 11.62 3.26 19.59
C ASN A 22 11.49 2.30 18.41
N HIS A 23 10.28 2.21 17.90
CA HIS A 23 9.96 1.34 16.78
C HIS A 23 10.60 1.86 15.50
N SER A 24 10.96 0.93 14.63
CA SER A 24 11.55 1.22 13.34
C SER A 24 10.61 0.86 12.19
N VAL A 25 10.93 1.32 10.98
CA VAL A 25 10.23 0.88 9.76
C VAL A 25 10.42 -0.63 9.54
N ASP A 26 11.50 -1.23 10.04
CA ASP A 26 11.74 -2.67 9.91
C ASP A 26 10.82 -3.50 10.84
N ASP A 27 10.41 -2.95 11.98
CA ASP A 27 9.39 -3.58 12.82
C ASP A 27 8.04 -3.62 12.08
N ALA A 28 7.68 -2.52 11.40
CA ALA A 28 6.48 -2.46 10.58
C ALA A 28 6.55 -3.43 9.39
N GLN A 29 7.72 -3.56 8.76
CA GLN A 29 7.97 -4.55 7.71
C GLN A 29 7.74 -5.97 8.24
N SER A 30 8.28 -6.33 9.41
CA SER A 30 8.08 -7.67 9.98
C SER A 30 6.60 -7.95 10.25
N LEU A 31 5.85 -6.98 10.74
CA LEU A 31 4.39 -7.12 10.91
C LEU A 31 3.67 -7.26 9.56
N PHE A 32 4.09 -6.52 8.54
CA PHE A 32 3.55 -6.62 7.19
C PHE A 32 3.78 -8.01 6.58
N ASP A 33 5.02 -8.52 6.69
CA ASP A 33 5.41 -9.84 6.18
C ASP A 33 4.64 -10.97 6.89
N ASP A 34 4.32 -10.78 8.17
CA ASP A 34 3.44 -11.66 8.96
C ASP A 34 1.94 -11.55 8.60
N GLY A 35 1.56 -10.68 7.66
CA GLY A 35 0.17 -10.42 7.30
C GLY A 35 -0.62 -9.59 8.32
N LYS A 36 0.04 -9.00 9.34
CA LYS A 36 -0.58 -8.19 10.40
C LYS A 36 -0.74 -6.74 9.96
N TYR A 37 -1.44 -6.52 8.84
CA TYR A 37 -1.51 -5.22 8.16
C TYR A 37 -2.03 -4.07 9.03
N SER A 38 -3.06 -4.29 9.86
CA SER A 38 -3.56 -3.23 10.74
C SER A 38 -2.55 -2.82 11.81
N ALA A 39 -1.76 -3.77 12.32
CA ALA A 39 -0.71 -3.48 13.30
C ALA A 39 0.47 -2.77 12.65
N ALA A 40 0.91 -3.22 11.47
CA ALA A 40 1.93 -2.55 10.68
C ALA A 40 1.54 -1.10 10.35
N GLN A 41 0.30 -0.89 9.88
CA GLN A 41 -0.23 0.44 9.57
C GLN A 41 -0.30 1.36 10.79
N ALA A 42 -0.76 0.86 11.94
CA ALA A 42 -0.79 1.64 13.18
C ALA A 42 0.62 2.13 13.57
N LEU A 43 1.62 1.26 13.41
CA LEU A 43 3.01 1.60 13.69
C LEU A 43 3.57 2.63 12.69
N LEU A 44 3.30 2.46 11.40
CA LEU A 44 3.72 3.40 10.36
C LEU A 44 3.13 4.79 10.58
N ASN A 45 1.86 4.89 10.98
CA ASN A 45 1.22 6.16 11.29
C ASN A 45 1.86 6.87 12.48
N GLN A 46 2.37 6.13 13.48
CA GLN A 46 3.14 6.71 14.58
C GLN A 46 4.49 7.26 14.09
N LEU A 47 5.18 6.52 13.22
CA LEU A 47 6.48 6.92 12.67
C LEU A 47 6.39 8.15 11.76
N SER A 48 5.32 8.28 10.98
CA SER A 48 5.10 9.42 10.07
C SER A 48 4.85 10.75 10.79
N SER A 49 4.51 10.73 12.08
CA SER A 49 4.30 11.95 12.87
C SER A 49 5.60 12.70 13.22
N GLY A 50 6.77 12.09 12.97
CA GLY A 50 8.09 12.67 13.22
C GLY A 50 8.89 12.91 11.94
N TYR A 51 8.76 14.09 11.33
CA TYR A 51 9.64 14.83 10.39
C TYR A 51 10.57 14.14 9.35
N SER A 52 10.59 12.82 9.18
CA SER A 52 11.24 12.16 8.04
C SER A 52 10.32 11.09 7.48
N ALA A 53 9.41 11.51 6.60
CA ALA A 53 8.76 10.58 5.70
C ALA A 53 9.87 9.77 4.99
N ASN A 54 9.72 8.46 4.98
CA ASN A 54 10.61 7.54 4.28
C ASN A 54 9.77 6.85 3.22
N ALA A 55 10.24 6.81 1.97
CA ALA A 55 9.57 6.12 0.87
C ALA A 55 9.17 4.67 1.24
N LYS A 56 10.00 3.93 2.00
CA LYS A 56 9.67 2.57 2.49
C LYS A 56 8.48 2.58 3.44
N ALA A 57 8.41 3.55 4.36
CA ALA A 57 7.32 3.65 5.32
C ALA A 57 5.99 4.00 4.62
N MET A 58 6.01 4.98 3.72
CA MET A 58 4.83 5.34 2.92
C MET A 58 4.37 4.19 2.02
N PHE A 59 5.32 3.51 1.38
CA PHE A 59 5.04 2.33 0.57
C PHE A 59 4.37 1.22 1.39
N LEU A 60 4.93 0.85 2.53
CA LEU A 60 4.33 -0.16 3.41
C LEU A 60 2.95 0.25 3.90
N ASN A 61 2.72 1.53 4.18
CA ASN A 61 1.43 2.03 4.65
C ASN A 61 0.36 1.87 3.55
N ALA A 62 0.70 2.28 2.32
CA ALA A 62 -0.16 2.09 1.16
C ALA A 62 -0.45 0.60 0.89
N LYS A 63 0.55 -0.27 1.00
CA LYS A 63 0.37 -1.74 0.87
C LYS A 63 -0.56 -2.29 1.95
N CYS A 64 -0.43 -1.84 3.21
CA CYS A 64 -1.33 -2.23 4.29
C CYS A 64 -2.77 -1.80 3.99
N SER A 65 -2.97 -0.53 3.62
CA SER A 65 -4.28 0.01 3.25
C SER A 65 -4.92 -0.80 2.12
N LYS A 66 -4.15 -1.09 1.05
CA LYS A 66 -4.59 -1.95 -0.06
C LYS A 66 -5.00 -3.34 0.42
N ALA A 67 -4.18 -4.01 1.23
CA ALA A 67 -4.45 -5.36 1.72
C ALA A 67 -5.69 -5.43 2.64
N LEU A 68 -5.97 -4.34 3.35
CA LEU A 68 -7.15 -4.17 4.20
C LEU A 68 -8.38 -3.68 3.43
N PHE A 69 -8.27 -3.48 2.10
CA PHE A 69 -9.33 -2.93 1.25
C PHE A 69 -9.85 -1.57 1.72
N LEU A 70 -8.98 -0.74 2.30
CA LEU A 70 -9.33 0.61 2.69
C LEU A 70 -9.39 1.54 1.45
N SER A 71 -10.20 2.59 1.55
CA SER A 71 -10.46 3.51 0.44
C SER A 71 -9.31 4.49 0.17
N ASP A 72 -8.39 4.66 1.12
CA ASP A 72 -7.27 5.60 1.04
C ASP A 72 -6.02 5.01 0.37
N ALA A 73 -6.04 3.74 -0.04
CA ALA A 73 -4.89 3.08 -0.64
C ALA A 73 -4.36 3.83 -1.88
N GLU A 74 -5.26 4.29 -2.74
CA GLU A 74 -4.93 5.07 -3.95
C GLU A 74 -4.17 6.34 -3.57
N LEU A 75 -4.76 7.16 -2.69
CA LEU A 75 -4.18 8.42 -2.21
C LEU A 75 -2.80 8.21 -1.58
N LEU A 76 -2.62 7.18 -0.75
CA LEU A 76 -1.34 6.89 -0.11
C LEU A 76 -0.22 6.55 -1.12
N TYR A 77 -0.56 5.86 -2.22
CA TYR A 77 0.39 5.62 -3.31
C TYR A 77 0.69 6.88 -4.13
N GLU A 78 -0.31 7.71 -4.40
CA GLU A 78 -0.13 8.99 -5.10
C GLU A 78 0.76 9.95 -4.28
N GLU A 79 0.51 10.08 -2.98
CA GLU A 79 1.35 10.86 -2.08
C GLU A 79 2.80 10.33 -2.10
N LEU A 80 3.01 9.01 -2.02
CA LEU A 80 4.35 8.45 -2.13
C LEU A 80 5.05 8.87 -3.44
N ASN A 81 4.35 8.81 -4.57
CA ASN A 81 4.87 9.24 -5.87
C ASN A 81 5.16 10.76 -5.91
N GLU A 82 4.35 11.57 -5.24
CA GLU A 82 4.53 13.02 -5.15
C GLU A 82 5.76 13.38 -4.30
N TYR A 83 5.89 12.80 -3.11
CA TYR A 83 7.00 13.07 -2.20
C TYR A 83 8.32 12.43 -2.66
N PHE A 84 8.26 11.27 -3.33
CA PHE A 84 9.43 10.49 -3.76
C PHE A 84 9.34 10.01 -5.21
N PRO A 85 9.36 10.89 -6.22
CA PRO A 85 9.09 10.52 -7.62
C PRO A 85 10.01 9.44 -8.21
N TYR A 86 11.22 9.26 -7.65
CA TYR A 86 12.22 8.28 -8.08
C TYR A 86 12.49 7.18 -7.05
N HIS A 87 11.51 6.80 -6.23
CA HIS A 87 11.68 5.75 -5.23
C HIS A 87 11.87 4.35 -5.86
N GLN A 88 12.58 3.46 -5.16
CA GLN A 88 12.84 2.09 -5.62
C GLN A 88 11.58 1.22 -5.86
N PHE A 89 10.47 1.54 -5.20
CA PHE A 89 9.21 0.76 -5.30
C PHE A 89 8.34 1.10 -6.52
N LYS A 90 8.85 1.86 -7.50
CA LYS A 90 8.03 2.48 -8.57
C LYS A 90 7.20 1.46 -9.36
N GLN A 91 7.82 0.36 -9.75
CA GLN A 91 7.18 -0.72 -10.49
C GLN A 91 6.03 -1.37 -9.69
N GLU A 92 6.24 -1.63 -8.40
CA GLU A 92 5.20 -2.21 -7.54
C GLU A 92 4.05 -1.22 -7.28
N VAL A 93 4.37 0.06 -7.08
CA VAL A 93 3.36 1.12 -6.91
C VAL A 93 2.52 1.28 -8.18
N ASN A 94 3.15 1.33 -9.35
CA ASN A 94 2.44 1.42 -10.63
C ASN A 94 1.53 0.20 -10.85
N ALA A 95 2.00 -1.00 -10.55
CA ALA A 95 1.19 -2.21 -10.66
C ALA A 95 -0.01 -2.18 -9.69
N ASP A 96 0.21 -1.73 -8.45
CA ASP A 96 -0.83 -1.63 -7.45
C ASP A 96 -1.89 -0.57 -7.82
N LEU A 97 -1.47 0.61 -8.28
CA LEU A 97 -2.35 1.66 -8.79
C LEU A 97 -3.13 1.21 -10.02
N ALA A 98 -2.47 0.57 -11.01
CA ALA A 98 -3.15 0.05 -12.20
C ALA A 98 -4.29 -0.90 -11.83
N LEU A 99 -4.06 -1.81 -10.87
CA LEU A 99 -5.07 -2.73 -10.38
C LEU A 99 -6.20 -2.04 -9.60
N ILE A 100 -5.89 -1.02 -8.80
CA ILE A 100 -6.90 -0.22 -8.08
C ILE A 100 -7.82 0.49 -9.08
N TYR A 101 -7.26 1.22 -10.05
CA TYR A 101 -8.03 1.89 -11.09
C TYR A 101 -8.82 0.92 -11.95
N TYR A 102 -8.23 -0.22 -12.31
CA TYR A 102 -8.92 -1.27 -13.06
C TYR A 102 -10.16 -1.78 -12.31
N ARG A 103 -10.03 -2.05 -11.01
CA ARG A 103 -11.16 -2.47 -10.16
C ARG A 103 -12.24 -1.39 -10.06
N ASN A 104 -11.82 -0.12 -10.01
CA ASN A 104 -12.71 1.03 -9.94
C ASN A 104 -13.33 1.38 -11.32
N LYS A 105 -12.99 0.64 -12.38
CA LYS A 105 -13.41 0.86 -13.78
C LYS A 105 -12.90 2.17 -14.38
N ASP A 106 -11.92 2.80 -13.75
CA ASP A 106 -11.16 3.89 -14.36
C ASP A 106 -10.10 3.29 -15.28
N TYR A 107 -10.55 2.82 -16.43
CA TYR A 107 -9.70 2.13 -17.38
C TYR A 107 -8.63 3.04 -17.99
N SER A 108 -8.90 4.34 -18.11
CA SER A 108 -7.93 5.30 -18.62
C SER A 108 -6.70 5.37 -17.71
N ASN A 109 -6.91 5.55 -16.40
CA ASN A 109 -5.79 5.56 -15.44
C ASN A 109 -5.15 4.17 -15.31
N ALA A 110 -5.93 3.10 -15.31
CA ALA A 110 -5.40 1.75 -15.27
C ALA A 110 -4.43 1.48 -16.43
N ILE A 111 -4.80 1.87 -17.66
CA ILE A 111 -3.95 1.76 -18.85
C ILE A 111 -2.66 2.55 -18.66
N SER A 112 -2.75 3.82 -18.25
CA SER A 112 -1.58 4.67 -18.03
C SER A 112 -0.56 4.01 -17.10
N TYR A 113 -1.02 3.50 -15.95
CA TYR A 113 -0.11 2.85 -15.00
C TYR A 113 0.40 1.48 -15.46
N PHE A 114 -0.39 0.69 -16.20
CA PHE A 114 0.11 -0.55 -16.80
C PHE A 114 1.22 -0.29 -17.83
N LEU A 115 1.13 0.78 -18.62
CA LEU A 115 2.13 1.10 -19.65
C LEU A 115 3.46 1.57 -19.08
N GLU A 116 3.50 1.99 -17.82
CA GLU A 116 4.72 2.36 -17.08
C GLU A 116 5.46 1.14 -16.49
N LEU A 117 4.97 -0.09 -16.70
CA LEU A 117 5.61 -1.29 -16.20
C LEU A 117 6.68 -1.81 -17.17
N ASP A 118 7.87 -2.13 -16.63
CA ASP A 118 8.99 -2.63 -17.42
C ASP A 118 8.70 -4.00 -18.05
N SER A 119 7.82 -4.78 -17.41
CA SER A 119 7.34 -6.06 -17.92
C SER A 119 5.90 -6.32 -17.47
N LEU A 120 5.13 -6.96 -18.35
CA LEU A 120 3.74 -7.31 -18.10
C LEU A 120 3.59 -8.82 -18.03
N SER A 121 2.99 -9.31 -16.95
CA SER A 121 2.52 -10.69 -16.86
C SER A 121 1.34 -10.91 -17.83
N ASN A 122 1.04 -12.16 -18.18
CA ASN A 122 -0.15 -12.46 -19.00
C ASN A 122 -1.45 -11.93 -18.36
N GLU A 123 -1.55 -11.93 -17.03
CA GLU A 123 -2.70 -11.32 -16.35
C GLU A 123 -2.77 -9.82 -16.61
N PHE A 124 -1.65 -9.10 -16.53
CA PHE A 124 -1.63 -7.65 -16.75
C PHE A 124 -1.85 -7.32 -18.23
N ILE A 125 -1.30 -8.11 -19.15
CA ILE A 125 -1.59 -7.97 -20.60
C ILE A 125 -3.09 -8.14 -20.84
N PHE A 126 -3.73 -9.14 -20.22
CA PHE A 126 -5.17 -9.34 -20.36
C PHE A 126 -5.98 -8.15 -19.80
N LYS A 127 -5.64 -7.67 -18.61
CA LYS A 127 -6.31 -6.50 -18.00
C LYS A 127 -6.09 -5.24 -18.83
N LEU A 128 -4.89 -5.03 -19.36
CA LEU A 128 -4.58 -3.92 -20.26
C LEU A 128 -5.41 -4.01 -21.54
N ALA A 129 -5.46 -5.17 -22.20
CA ALA A 129 -6.28 -5.39 -23.39
C ALA A 129 -7.77 -5.11 -23.13
N TYR A 130 -8.29 -5.62 -22.01
CA TYR A 130 -9.68 -5.41 -21.61
C TYR A 130 -9.98 -3.94 -21.27
N ALA A 131 -9.07 -3.25 -20.57
CA ALA A 131 -9.21 -1.83 -20.27
C ALA A 131 -9.22 -1.00 -21.56
N SER A 132 -8.29 -1.26 -22.49
CA SER A 132 -8.25 -0.61 -23.81
C SER A 132 -9.55 -0.84 -24.59
N PHE A 133 -10.08 -2.07 -24.58
CA PHE A 133 -11.36 -2.38 -25.20
C PHE A 133 -12.51 -1.58 -24.57
N SER A 134 -12.52 -1.50 -23.24
CA SER A 134 -13.59 -0.84 -22.47
C SER A 134 -13.67 0.67 -22.71
N ILE A 135 -12.56 1.31 -23.07
CA ILE A 135 -12.55 2.74 -23.48
C ILE A 135 -12.72 2.94 -24.99
N GLY A 136 -12.91 1.87 -25.76
CA GLY A 136 -13.08 1.94 -27.21
C GLY A 136 -11.78 2.01 -28.01
N SER A 137 -10.61 1.83 -27.40
CA SER A 137 -9.34 1.70 -28.12
C SER A 137 -9.19 0.30 -28.71
N LEU A 138 -9.90 0.05 -29.81
CA LEU A 138 -9.99 -1.28 -30.43
C LEU A 138 -8.64 -1.76 -30.99
N VAL A 139 -7.81 -0.86 -31.50
CA VAL A 139 -6.48 -1.19 -32.05
C VAL A 139 -5.55 -1.67 -30.93
N ASP A 140 -5.48 -0.95 -29.81
CA ASP A 140 -4.66 -1.33 -28.66
C ASP A 140 -5.18 -2.62 -28.03
N ALA A 141 -6.50 -2.74 -27.88
CA ALA A 141 -7.12 -3.95 -27.37
C ALA A 141 -6.74 -5.18 -28.21
N GLN A 142 -6.89 -5.08 -29.54
CA GLN A 142 -6.50 -6.14 -30.46
C GLN A 142 -5.02 -6.50 -30.31
N TYR A 143 -4.14 -5.50 -30.30
CA TYR A 143 -2.70 -5.69 -30.14
C TYR A 143 -2.36 -6.45 -28.85
N TYR A 144 -2.92 -6.04 -27.70
CA TYR A 144 -2.60 -6.70 -26.43
C TYR A 144 -3.24 -8.09 -26.30
N PHE A 145 -4.44 -8.31 -26.85
CA PHE A 145 -5.00 -9.67 -26.93
C PHE A 145 -4.14 -10.58 -27.81
N SER A 146 -3.60 -10.08 -28.92
CA SER A 146 -2.74 -10.84 -29.84
C SER A 146 -1.48 -11.37 -29.14
N LYS A 147 -0.88 -10.56 -28.24
CA LYS A 147 0.27 -10.98 -27.41
C LYS A 147 0.00 -12.20 -26.53
N LEU A 148 -1.25 -12.44 -26.13
CA LEU A 148 -1.61 -13.60 -25.29
C LEU A 148 -1.75 -14.89 -26.09
N ILE A 149 -2.15 -14.79 -27.36
CA ILE A 149 -2.41 -15.93 -28.24
C ILE A 149 -1.20 -16.28 -29.12
N GLY A 150 -0.16 -15.46 -29.11
CA GLY A 150 1.08 -15.69 -29.87
C GLY A 150 0.94 -15.42 -31.38
N THR A 151 -0.01 -14.57 -31.76
CA THR A 151 -0.26 -14.13 -33.15
C THR A 151 -0.12 -12.63 -33.27
#